data_AF-A0A1Y3BKS4-F1
#
_entry.id   AF-A0A1Y3BKS4-F1
#
_cell.length_a   1.000
_cell.length_b   1.000
_cell.length_c   1.000
_cell.angle_alpha   90.00
_cell.angle_beta   90.00
_cell.angle_gamma   90.00
#
_symmetry.space_group_name_H-M   'P 1'
#
loop_
_entity.id
_entity.type
_entity.pdbx_description
1 polymer ?
#
loop_
_entity_poly.entity_id
_entity_poly.type
_entity_poly.pdbx_seq_one_letter_code
_entity_poly.pdbx_strand_id
1 'polypeptide(L)'
;MQTRLSSLGYQPLFKAHYSVDTFFYLSGLLTSYVTFKYTQSDYRKFRYIPYTFLRYLRLTPQLIAFMLLLSLLPPLYDGPLWSTYMNIVIDKCSLTWWHNLLYLQNIIDVQNICALHTWYLAADMQLHYMSVILIGMLLRYPKRGMLITKCLILICICISALTVFIQKFPPGGIVTIKK
;
A
#
# COMPACT_ATOMS: atom_id res chain seq x y z
N MET A 1 18.25 -26.56 9.14
CA MET A 1 18.00 -25.27 8.47
C MET A 1 17.12 -24.36 9.33
N GLN A 2 15.97 -24.84 9.84
CA GLN A 2 15.05 -24.13 10.76
C GLN A 2 15.73 -23.42 11.96
N THR A 3 16.72 -24.05 12.59
CA THR A 3 17.43 -23.52 13.78
C THR A 3 18.30 -22.29 13.49
N ARG A 4 18.71 -22.05 12.24
CA ARG A 4 19.45 -20.83 11.86
C ARG A 4 18.53 -19.62 11.65
N LEU A 5 17.28 -19.85 11.26
CA LEU A 5 16.32 -18.79 10.95
C LEU A 5 15.72 -18.11 12.19
N SER A 6 15.77 -18.78 13.35
CA SER A 6 15.35 -18.21 14.64
C SER A 6 16.42 -17.32 15.29
N SER A 7 17.61 -17.21 14.71
CA SER A 7 18.68 -16.35 15.25
C SER A 7 18.25 -14.88 15.15
N LEU A 8 18.58 -14.09 16.19
CA LEU A 8 18.21 -12.68 16.29
C LEU A 8 18.66 -11.86 15.08
N GLY A 9 19.79 -12.22 14.45
CA GLY A 9 20.34 -11.53 13.28
C GLY A 9 19.51 -11.68 12.00
N TYR A 10 18.71 -12.73 11.86
CA TYR A 10 17.86 -12.95 10.67
C TYR A 10 16.42 -12.45 10.86
N GLN A 11 16.00 -12.13 12.09
CA GLN A 11 14.65 -11.62 12.38
C GLN A 11 14.27 -10.35 11.58
N PRO A 12 15.17 -9.38 11.33
CA PRO A 12 14.84 -8.20 10.51
C PRO A 12 14.38 -8.56 9.09
N LEU A 13 14.94 -9.61 8.47
CA LEU A 13 14.55 -10.03 7.12
C LEU A 13 13.10 -10.52 7.08
N PHE A 14 12.67 -11.27 8.10
CA PHE A 14 11.28 -11.74 8.22
C PHE A 14 10.29 -10.64 8.58
N LYS A 15 10.77 -9.56 9.19
CA LYS A 15 10.00 -8.37 9.56
C LYS A 15 10.06 -7.25 8.52
N ALA A 16 10.70 -7.47 7.37
CA ALA A 16 10.90 -6.44 6.35
C ALA A 16 9.58 -5.83 5.83
N HIS A 17 8.48 -6.57 5.89
CA HIS A 17 7.16 -6.07 5.48
C HIS A 17 6.70 -4.83 6.27
N TYR A 18 7.09 -4.66 7.53
CA TYR A 18 6.76 -3.46 8.32
C TYR A 18 7.43 -2.19 7.77
N SER A 19 8.44 -2.31 6.89
CA SER A 19 9.03 -1.16 6.21
C SER A 19 8.01 -0.42 5.33
N VAL A 20 6.96 -1.10 4.89
CA VAL A 20 5.88 -0.53 4.08
C VAL A 20 5.21 0.66 4.77
N ASP A 21 5.02 0.58 6.10
CA ASP A 21 4.39 1.64 6.89
C ASP A 21 5.21 2.93 6.87
N THR A 22 6.53 2.80 6.87
CA THR A 22 7.44 3.96 6.80
C THR A 22 7.31 4.65 5.45
N PHE A 23 7.18 3.89 4.36
CA PHE A 23 6.97 4.48 3.03
C PHE A 23 5.62 5.20 2.92
N PHE A 24 4.54 4.65 3.49
CA PHE A 24 3.25 5.35 3.55
C PHE A 24 3.36 6.66 4.32
N TYR A 25 4.06 6.66 5.47
CA TYR A 25 4.29 7.87 6.25
C TYR A 25 5.05 8.93 5.45
N LEU A 26 6.16 8.55 4.79
CA LEU A 26 6.95 9.47 3.96
C LEU A 26 6.16 10.01 2.78
N SER A 27 5.37 9.17 2.11
CA SER A 27 4.49 9.52 1.00
C SER A 27 3.46 10.60 1.41
N GLY A 28 2.82 10.42 2.57
CA GLY A 28 1.88 11.38 3.13
C GLY A 28 2.55 12.68 3.59
N LEU A 29 3.70 12.59 4.26
CA LEU A 29 4.48 13.75 4.71
C LEU A 29 4.91 14.61 3.52
N LEU A 30 5.46 14.00 2.48
CA LEU A 30 5.87 14.69 1.26
C LEU A 30 4.68 15.35 0.57
N THR A 31 3.56 14.63 0.46
CA THR A 31 2.32 15.16 -0.13
C THR A 31 1.85 16.41 0.61
N SER A 32 1.85 16.37 1.94
CA SER A 32 1.49 17.52 2.79
C SER A 32 2.48 18.67 2.60
N TYR A 33 3.78 18.41 2.75
CA TYR A 33 4.82 19.43 2.67
C TYR A 33 4.81 20.17 1.32
N VAL A 34 4.79 19.43 0.21
CA VAL A 34 4.76 20.01 -1.14
C VAL A 34 3.48 20.81 -1.36
N THR A 35 2.34 20.29 -0.91
CA THR A 35 1.05 20.99 -1.06
C THR A 35 1.05 22.31 -0.29
N PHE A 36 1.46 22.32 0.98
CA PHE A 36 1.52 23.54 1.77
C PHE A 36 2.51 24.56 1.21
N LYS A 37 3.67 24.09 0.74
CA LYS A 37 4.69 24.95 0.13
C LYS A 37 4.19 25.62 -1.16
N TYR A 38 3.52 24.86 -2.03
CA TYR A 38 3.01 25.38 -3.31
C TYR A 38 1.79 26.28 -3.12
N THR A 39 0.90 25.89 -2.20
CA THR A 39 -0.39 26.55 -1.99
C THR A 39 -0.26 27.83 -1.14
N GLN A 40 0.83 27.98 -0.36
CA GLN A 40 1.02 29.07 0.60
C GLN A 40 -0.20 29.26 1.52
N SER A 41 -0.81 28.15 1.94
CA SER A 41 -2.04 28.11 2.74
C SER A 41 -3.30 28.71 2.10
N ASP A 42 -3.30 29.03 0.80
CA ASP A 42 -4.48 29.52 0.08
C ASP A 42 -5.17 28.40 -0.71
N TYR A 43 -6.31 27.91 -0.20
CA TYR A 43 -7.11 26.85 -0.82
C TYR A 43 -7.37 27.05 -2.33
N ARG A 44 -7.47 28.28 -2.84
CA ARG A 44 -7.74 28.53 -4.27
C ARG A 44 -6.61 28.07 -5.19
N LYS A 45 -5.38 28.04 -4.68
CA LYS A 45 -4.20 27.58 -5.41
C LYS A 45 -4.07 26.05 -5.41
N PHE A 46 -4.90 25.34 -4.63
CA PHE A 46 -4.83 23.90 -4.50
C PHE A 46 -5.46 23.17 -5.71
N ARG A 47 -4.64 22.90 -6.71
CA ARG A 47 -5.03 22.15 -7.91
C ARG A 47 -4.88 20.64 -7.69
N TYR A 48 -5.82 20.05 -6.96
CA TYR A 48 -5.77 18.64 -6.59
C TYR A 48 -5.88 17.67 -7.77
N ILE A 49 -6.74 17.95 -8.77
CA ILE A 49 -6.94 17.08 -9.94
C ILE A 49 -5.63 16.85 -10.71
N PRO A 50 -4.92 17.88 -11.21
CA PRO A 50 -3.69 17.65 -11.96
C PRO A 50 -2.59 17.06 -11.09
N TYR A 51 -2.53 17.43 -9.81
CA TYR A 51 -1.55 16.88 -8.88
C TYR A 51 -1.70 15.35 -8.72
N THR A 52 -2.92 14.89 -8.47
CA THR A 52 -3.24 13.48 -8.35
C THR A 52 -3.10 12.73 -9.68
N PHE A 53 -3.50 13.35 -10.78
CA PHE A 53 -3.41 12.73 -12.11
C PHE A 53 -1.96 12.54 -12.57
N LEU A 54 -1.07 13.50 -12.31
CA LEU A 54 0.36 13.36 -12.58
C LEU A 54 0.98 12.21 -11.77
N ARG A 55 0.55 12.02 -10.52
CA ARG A 55 0.99 10.86 -9.72
C ARG A 55 0.50 9.55 -10.31
N TYR A 56 -0.76 9.49 -10.74
CA TYR A 56 -1.32 8.32 -11.41
C TYR A 56 -0.52 7.97 -12.68
N LEU A 57 -0.34 8.94 -13.58
CA LEU A 57 0.47 8.77 -14.79
C LEU A 57 1.93 8.39 -14.51
N ARG A 58 2.47 8.74 -13.34
CA ARG A 58 3.81 8.35 -12.92
C ARG A 58 3.90 6.92 -12.43
N LEU A 59 2.83 6.29 -11.93
CA LEU A 59 2.89 4.94 -11.31
C LEU A 59 2.25 3.87 -12.18
N THR A 60 1.21 4.22 -12.94
CA THR A 60 0.45 3.28 -13.77
C THR A 60 1.28 2.67 -14.91
N PRO A 61 2.16 3.40 -15.64
CA PRO A 61 2.98 2.79 -16.70
C PRO A 61 3.88 1.68 -16.20
N GLN A 62 4.46 1.83 -15.00
CA GLN A 62 5.32 0.84 -14.37
C GLN A 62 4.51 -0.37 -13.94
N LEU A 63 3.30 -0.16 -13.42
CA LEU A 63 2.38 -1.25 -13.11
C LEU A 63 1.99 -2.03 -14.38
N ILE A 64 1.68 -1.34 -15.48
CA ILE A 64 1.38 -1.97 -16.77
C ILE A 64 2.58 -2.77 -17.27
N ALA A 65 3.78 -2.18 -17.25
CA ALA A 65 5.00 -2.87 -17.67
C ALA A 65 5.27 -4.12 -16.82
N PHE A 66 5.04 -4.03 -15.50
CA PHE A 66 5.17 -5.17 -14.60
C PHE A 66 4.14 -6.28 -14.89
N MET A 67 2.87 -5.92 -15.11
CA MET A 67 1.83 -6.91 -15.46
C MET A 67 2.12 -7.57 -16.81
N LEU A 68 2.59 -6.80 -17.79
CA LEU A 68 2.99 -7.34 -19.09
C LEU A 68 4.16 -8.31 -18.93
N LEU A 69 5.17 -7.96 -18.13
CA LEU A 69 6.30 -8.83 -17.85
C LEU A 69 5.86 -10.15 -17.19
N LEU A 70 4.92 -10.10 -16.25
CA LEU A 70 4.34 -11.31 -15.63
C LEU A 70 3.65 -12.22 -16.65
N SER A 71 3.06 -11.67 -17.71
CA SER A 71 2.48 -12.47 -18.79
C SER A 71 3.52 -13.07 -19.74
N LEU A 72 4.69 -12.44 -19.88
CA LEU A 72 5.77 -12.88 -20.79
C LEU A 72 6.80 -13.81 -20.15
N LEU A 73 6.98 -13.73 -18.83
CA LEU A 73 7.93 -14.55 -18.05
C LEU A 73 7.69 -16.07 -18.08
N PRO A 74 6.45 -16.61 -18.07
CA PRO A 74 6.19 -18.04 -17.98
C PRO A 74 6.87 -18.88 -19.07
N PRO A 75 6.80 -18.53 -20.37
CA PRO A 75 7.48 -19.29 -21.43
C PRO A 75 9.00 -19.09 -21.48
N LEU A 76 9.57 -18.14 -20.72
CA LEU A 76 10.99 -17.81 -20.77
C LEU A 76 11.83 -18.57 -19.73
N TYR A 77 11.20 -19.23 -18.77
CA TYR A 77 11.86 -19.91 -17.67
C TYR A 77 11.20 -21.25 -17.39
N ASP A 78 12.01 -22.23 -17.00
CA ASP A 78 11.53 -23.54 -16.56
C ASP A 78 12.02 -23.82 -15.13
N GLY A 79 11.14 -24.38 -14.32
CA GLY A 79 11.47 -24.77 -12.95
C GLY A 79 10.40 -25.71 -12.37
N PRO A 80 10.76 -26.57 -11.40
CA PRO A 80 9.87 -27.61 -10.88
C PRO A 80 8.58 -27.09 -10.23
N LEU A 81 8.60 -25.84 -9.75
CA LEU A 81 7.43 -25.14 -9.17
C LEU A 81 6.96 -23.96 -10.02
N TRP A 82 7.68 -23.64 -11.11
CA TRP A 82 7.50 -22.40 -11.86
C TRP A 82 6.16 -22.35 -12.58
N SER A 83 5.84 -23.39 -13.35
CA SER A 83 4.58 -23.49 -14.10
C SER A 83 3.37 -23.43 -13.17
N THR A 84 3.37 -24.21 -12.08
CA THR A 84 2.28 -24.21 -11.10
C THR A 84 2.07 -22.84 -10.47
N TYR A 85 3.14 -22.17 -10.04
CA TYR A 85 3.05 -20.88 -9.38
C TYR A 85 2.65 -19.76 -10.36
N MET A 86 3.27 -19.72 -11.54
CA MET A 86 2.97 -18.70 -12.56
C MET A 86 1.55 -18.84 -13.11
N ASN A 87 1.03 -20.06 -13.33
CA ASN A 87 -0.34 -20.25 -13.79
C ASN A 87 -1.36 -19.64 -12.83
N ILE A 88 -1.19 -19.85 -11.51
CA ILE A 88 -2.05 -19.25 -10.48
C ILE A 88 -2.01 -17.72 -10.54
N VAL A 89 -0.82 -17.15 -10.71
CA VAL A 89 -0.63 -15.69 -10.80
C VAL A 89 -1.30 -15.14 -12.05
N ILE A 90 -1.06 -15.74 -13.22
CA ILE A 90 -1.62 -15.31 -14.50
C ILE A 90 -3.14 -15.37 -14.47
N ASP A 91 -3.72 -16.46 -13.96
CA ASP A 91 -5.18 -16.63 -13.86
C ASP A 91 -5.81 -15.51 -13.02
N LYS A 92 -5.22 -15.22 -11.85
CA LYS A 92 -5.66 -14.11 -11.01
C LYS A 92 -5.50 -12.75 -11.70
N CYS A 93 -4.35 -12.51 -12.33
CA CYS A 93 -4.09 -11.26 -13.05
C CYS A 93 -5.04 -11.06 -14.24
N SER A 94 -5.36 -12.11 -14.98
CA SER A 94 -6.30 -12.09 -16.12
C SER A 94 -7.72 -11.75 -15.68
N LEU A 95 -8.12 -12.16 -14.49
CA LEU A 95 -9.43 -11.82 -13.91
C LEU A 95 -9.46 -10.40 -13.33
N THR A 96 -8.37 -9.95 -12.68
CA THR A 96 -8.35 -8.71 -11.90
C THR A 96 -7.48 -7.58 -12.46
N TRP A 97 -7.01 -7.67 -13.71
CA TRP A 97 -6.13 -6.65 -14.32
C TRP A 97 -6.70 -5.22 -14.21
N TRP A 98 -7.99 -5.05 -14.46
CA TRP A 98 -8.65 -3.74 -14.41
C TRP A 98 -8.74 -3.19 -12.98
N HIS A 99 -8.89 -4.05 -11.98
CA HIS A 99 -8.83 -3.65 -10.57
C HIS A 99 -7.46 -3.07 -10.22
N ASN A 100 -6.38 -3.68 -10.74
CA ASN A 100 -5.03 -3.20 -10.51
C ASN A 100 -4.78 -1.84 -11.16
N LEU A 101 -5.29 -1.61 -12.38
CA LEU A 101 -5.19 -0.31 -13.06
C LEU A 101 -5.92 0.83 -12.35
N LEU A 102 -7.05 0.51 -11.71
CA LEU A 102 -7.82 1.48 -10.92
C LEU A 102 -7.37 1.56 -9.46
N TYR A 103 -6.40 0.73 -9.04
CA TYR A 103 -5.95 0.62 -7.65
C TYR A 103 -7.08 0.22 -6.67
N LEU A 104 -8.01 -0.63 -7.11
CA LEU A 104 -9.19 -1.07 -6.33
C LEU A 104 -9.09 -2.49 -5.76
N GLN A 105 -8.02 -3.22 -6.07
CA GLN A 105 -7.85 -4.62 -5.67
C GLN A 105 -7.92 -4.84 -4.16
N ASN A 106 -7.47 -3.87 -3.34
CA ASN A 106 -7.54 -3.98 -1.88
C ASN A 106 -8.96 -3.85 -1.30
N ILE A 107 -9.92 -3.37 -2.09
CA ILE A 107 -11.29 -3.10 -1.64
C ILE A 107 -12.24 -4.14 -2.21
N ILE A 108 -12.11 -4.45 -3.50
CA ILE A 108 -13.07 -5.29 -4.22
C ILE A 108 -12.71 -6.76 -4.09
N ASP A 109 -11.44 -7.13 -4.29
CA ASP A 109 -11.05 -8.54 -4.38
C ASP A 109 -9.67 -8.79 -3.75
N VAL A 110 -9.67 -8.84 -2.42
CA VAL A 110 -8.47 -9.09 -1.61
C VAL A 110 -7.95 -10.53 -1.80
N GLN A 111 -8.80 -11.47 -2.23
CA GLN A 111 -8.42 -12.88 -2.39
C GLN A 111 -7.73 -13.14 -3.73
N ASN A 112 -8.08 -12.38 -4.77
CA ASN A 112 -7.55 -12.52 -6.13
C ASN A 112 -6.60 -11.38 -6.53
N ILE A 113 -5.77 -10.93 -5.59
CA ILE A 113 -4.68 -9.99 -5.89
C ILE A 113 -3.71 -10.66 -6.87
N CYS A 114 -3.47 -9.99 -8.00
CA CYS A 114 -2.61 -10.44 -9.10
C CYS A 114 -1.18 -10.76 -8.63
N ALA A 115 -0.50 -9.80 -7.99
CA ALA A 115 0.80 -10.05 -7.37
C ALA A 115 0.86 -9.37 -6.01
N LEU A 116 1.53 -9.99 -5.05
CA LEU A 116 1.59 -9.49 -3.68
C LEU A 116 2.03 -8.01 -3.65
N HIS A 117 3.08 -7.63 -4.39
CA HIS A 117 3.55 -6.24 -4.38
C HIS A 117 2.54 -5.19 -4.88
N THR A 118 1.49 -5.57 -5.63
CA THR A 118 0.49 -4.61 -6.12
C THR A 118 -0.46 -4.13 -5.01
N TRP A 119 -0.62 -4.89 -3.91
CA TRP A 119 -1.44 -4.46 -2.77
C TRP A 119 -0.92 -3.14 -2.19
N TYR A 120 0.40 -3.06 -2.02
CA TYR A 120 1.08 -1.89 -1.45
C TYR A 120 0.89 -0.66 -2.34
N LEU A 121 1.04 -0.83 -3.65
CA LEU A 121 0.90 0.25 -4.61
C LEU A 121 -0.54 0.80 -4.65
N ALA A 122 -1.54 -0.08 -4.55
CA ALA A 122 -2.93 0.36 -4.42
C ALA A 122 -3.20 1.09 -3.11
N ALA A 123 -2.69 0.58 -1.99
CA ALA A 123 -2.83 1.25 -0.70
C ALA A 123 -2.20 2.65 -0.71
N ASP A 124 -1.02 2.82 -1.32
CA ASP A 124 -0.36 4.12 -1.44
C ASP A 124 -1.20 5.14 -2.24
N MET A 125 -1.80 4.72 -3.35
CA MET A 125 -2.69 5.58 -4.14
C MET A 125 -3.98 5.91 -3.40
N GLN A 126 -4.59 4.94 -2.71
CA GLN A 126 -5.78 5.15 -1.88
C GLN A 126 -5.53 6.14 -0.75
N LEU A 127 -4.41 5.98 -0.03
CA LEU A 127 -3.98 6.90 1.02
C LEU A 127 -3.64 8.28 0.46
N HIS A 128 -3.10 8.36 -0.76
CA HIS A 128 -2.89 9.65 -1.42
C HIS A 128 -4.19 10.39 -1.71
N TYR A 129 -5.21 9.71 -2.24
CA TYR A 129 -6.54 10.31 -2.45
C TYR A 129 -7.12 10.83 -1.12
N MET A 130 -7.04 10.02 -0.07
CA MET A 130 -7.47 10.42 1.28
C MET A 130 -6.68 11.64 1.79
N SER A 131 -5.35 11.64 1.61
CA SER A 131 -4.48 12.74 2.02
C SER A 131 -4.85 14.06 1.33
N VAL A 132 -5.07 14.03 0.01
CA VAL A 132 -5.48 15.20 -0.78
C VAL A 132 -6.82 15.76 -0.29
N ILE A 133 -7.79 14.91 0.05
CA ILE A 133 -9.08 15.33 0.60
C ILE A 133 -8.89 15.99 1.98
N LEU A 134 -8.12 15.36 2.87
CA LEU A 134 -7.83 15.88 4.21
C LEU A 134 -7.10 17.23 4.15
N ILE A 135 -6.09 17.36 3.28
CA ILE A 135 -5.35 18.61 3.10
C ILE A 135 -6.27 19.70 2.51
N GLY A 136 -7.11 19.36 1.53
CA GLY A 136 -8.10 20.29 0.98
C GLY A 136 -9.07 20.82 2.04
N MET A 137 -9.57 19.95 2.92
CA MET A 137 -10.41 20.35 4.06
C MET A 137 -9.64 21.21 5.06
N LEU A 138 -8.37 20.89 5.34
CA LEU A 138 -7.51 21.64 6.25
C LEU A 138 -7.20 23.04 5.71
N LEU A 139 -6.97 23.20 4.41
CA LEU A 139 -6.75 24.48 3.75
C LEU A 139 -8.02 25.35 3.73
N ARG A 140 -9.19 24.75 3.50
CA ARG A 140 -10.46 25.48 3.42
C ARG A 140 -11.04 25.83 4.80
N TYR A 141 -10.94 24.91 5.76
CA TYR A 141 -11.53 25.01 7.09
C TYR A 141 -10.55 24.51 8.16
N PRO A 142 -9.54 25.28 8.56
CA PRO A 142 -8.42 24.79 9.37
C PRO A 142 -8.84 24.16 10.71
N LYS A 143 -9.79 24.78 11.43
CA LYS A 143 -10.28 24.23 12.72
C LYS A 143 -11.02 22.89 12.54
N ARG A 144 -11.90 22.79 11.54
CA ARG A 144 -12.66 21.56 11.26
C ARG A 144 -11.76 20.48 10.67
N GLY A 145 -10.87 20.84 9.76
CA GLY A 145 -9.88 19.93 9.19
C GLY A 145 -8.97 19.33 10.25
N MET A 146 -8.44 20.14 11.18
CA MET A 146 -7.65 19.62 12.31
C MET A 146 -8.45 18.67 13.20
N LEU A 147 -9.71 19.01 13.52
CA LEU A 147 -10.57 18.14 14.30
C LEU A 147 -10.79 16.79 13.61
N ILE A 148 -11.16 16.81 12.33
CA ILE A 148 -11.38 15.60 11.52
C ILE A 148 -10.11 14.74 11.48
N THR A 149 -8.95 15.33 11.21
CA THR A 149 -7.67 14.60 11.17
C THR A 149 -7.33 13.96 12.52
N LYS A 150 -7.51 14.69 13.63
CA LYS A 150 -7.28 14.14 14.99
C LYS A 150 -8.22 12.98 15.29
N CYS A 151 -9.51 13.13 14.98
CA CYS A 151 -10.50 12.08 15.15
C CYS A 151 -10.17 10.85 14.30
N LEU A 152 -9.77 11.04 13.04
CA LEU A 152 -9.38 9.95 12.15
C LEU A 152 -8.19 9.17 12.70
N ILE A 153 -7.15 9.86 13.19
CA ILE A 153 -5.98 9.23 13.81
C ILE A 153 -6.40 8.39 15.01
N LEU A 154 -7.22 8.94 15.91
CA LEU A 154 -7.72 8.21 17.08
C LEU A 154 -8.52 6.98 16.68
N ILE A 155 -9.41 7.10 15.69
CA ILE A 155 -10.20 5.99 15.16
C ILE A 155 -9.29 4.89 14.60
N CYS A 156 -8.28 5.24 13.80
CA CYS A 156 -7.33 4.26 13.25
C CYS A 156 -6.55 3.53 14.35
N ILE A 157 -6.10 4.26 15.38
CA ILE A 157 -5.41 3.66 16.54
C ILE A 157 -6.35 2.72 17.29
N CYS A 158 -7.58 3.14 17.58
CA CYS A 158 -8.57 2.32 18.26
C CYS A 158 -8.93 1.05 17.49
N ILE A 159 -9.17 1.15 16.18
CA ILE A 159 -9.46 -0.02 15.33
C ILE A 159 -8.27 -0.99 15.34
N SER A 160 -7.04 -0.48 15.18
CA SER A 160 -5.84 -1.31 15.20
C SER A 160 -5.64 -2.01 16.56
N ALA A 161 -5.86 -1.29 17.67
CA ALA A 161 -5.78 -1.87 19.00
C ALA A 161 -6.87 -2.94 19.24
N LEU A 162 -8.10 -2.66 18.82
CA LEU A 162 -9.25 -3.55 19.00
C LEU A 162 -9.10 -4.83 18.18
N THR A 163 -8.64 -4.73 16.93
CA THR A 163 -8.39 -5.91 16.07
C THR A 163 -7.33 -6.82 16.68
N VAL A 164 -6.22 -6.26 17.16
CA VAL A 164 -5.17 -7.03 17.88
C VAL A 164 -5.73 -7.70 19.13
N PHE A 165 -6.55 -6.98 19.91
CA PHE A 165 -7.15 -7.51 21.13
C PHE A 165 -8.13 -8.67 20.86
N ILE A 166 -9.03 -8.51 19.89
CA ILE A 166 -10.05 -9.52 19.57
C ILE A 166 -9.41 -10.75 18.91
N GLN A 167 -8.53 -10.54 17.94
CA GLN A 167 -7.93 -11.63 17.14
C GLN A 167 -6.73 -12.28 17.84
N LYS A 168 -6.33 -11.77 19.02
CA LYS A 168 -5.21 -12.26 19.83
C LYS A 168 -3.93 -12.43 19.01
N PHE A 169 -3.65 -11.46 18.13
CA PHE A 169 -2.47 -11.55 17.28
C PHE A 169 -1.19 -11.51 18.12
N PRO A 170 -0.16 -12.30 17.77
CA PRO A 170 1.15 -12.15 18.39
C PRO A 170 1.73 -10.77 18.06
N PRO A 171 2.65 -10.23 18.87
CA PRO A 171 3.31 -8.93 18.65
C PRO A 171 4.21 -8.88 17.39
N GLY A 172 4.08 -9.86 16.50
CA GLY A 172 4.74 -10.01 15.21
C GLY A 172 4.86 -11.50 14.86
N GLY A 173 5.13 -11.79 13.58
CA GLY A 173 5.54 -13.13 13.17
C GLY A 173 6.90 -13.46 13.79
N ILE A 174 6.91 -14.20 14.90
CA ILE A 174 8.13 -14.75 15.48
C ILE A 174 8.24 -16.17 14.96
N VAL A 175 9.30 -16.47 14.20
CA VAL A 175 9.66 -17.84 13.84
C VAL A 175 10.19 -18.50 15.11
N THR A 176 9.28 -18.97 15.97
CA THR A 176 9.62 -19.74 17.15
C THR A 176 9.78 -21.20 16.75
N ILE A 177 10.88 -21.81 17.18
CA ILE A 177 11.01 -23.26 17.17
C ILE A 177 10.07 -23.74 18.27
N LYS A 178 8.90 -24.28 17.91
CA LYS A 178 8.12 -25.06 18.87
C LYS A 178 8.99 -26.29 19.19
N LYS A 179 9.49 -26.36 20.43
CA LYS A 179 10.06 -27.59 20.97
C LYS A 179 8.96 -28.64 21.11
#